data_AF-A0A3M9YZU9-F1
#
_entry.id   AF-A0A3M9YZU9-F1
#
_cell.length_a   1.000
_cell.length_b   1.000
_cell.length_c   1.000
_cell.angle_alpha   90.00
_cell.angle_beta   90.00
_cell.angle_gamma   90.00
#
_symmetry.space_group_name_H-M   'P 1'
#
loop_
_entity.id
_entity.type
_entity.pdbx_description
1 polymer ?
#
loop_
_entity_poly.entity_id
_entity_poly.type
_entity_poly.pdbx_seq_one_letter_code
_entity_poly.pdbx_strand_id
1 'polypeptide(L)'
;MTIQVTTLTIVQNRCANRRKCRSCQLNYPVVAGILILGSPSEQINVWDEVSDNPILNGVELRKLCDLLSEKRNVEAFSLLLTPAGRGNLLFRPIHQTSTAMAQDVEILRPCREKKSRVPLRIQWILNRLSCGRLQQSCQYQLADFILRHAKDLAATDVIRLFYGDFSCSEMANYFTFRFGQPRHLAALAIASIIKERSGPVLDLACGMGHLTHYFAWREEYQRQVVGVDRDYFRLYVAKNFMVPEADFICQWVDRPLPFPSLSFDSIFCSDAFHYFLNKAGSLREMKRVLASNGLIAITRFGNLEQTPNEGYELTAEDYDRLFGDMKHILLGEDELIEGYLKKRKANLELREISKELREQKWLSVVMSNEDNLFCNQGCFSEYPHGMGHLIKNPIYSSKQKASSNRLNLKFEFPSEHYAFEDQKYQSYTLNKLDISPEVLSSLNSGMRINDLQDLVEKFVLIGVPKKFIPT
;
A
#
# COMPACT_ATOMS: atom_id res chain seq x y z
N MET A 1 4.83 24.01 21.98
CA MET A 1 4.20 22.85 22.65
C MET A 1 3.33 22.14 21.63
N THR A 2 3.90 21.18 20.92
CA THR A 2 3.23 20.42 19.87
C THR A 2 2.43 19.32 20.54
N ILE A 3 1.10 19.46 20.59
CA ILE A 3 0.23 18.39 21.07
C ILE A 3 0.39 17.25 20.07
N GLN A 4 1.05 16.15 20.44
CA GLN A 4 1.00 14.89 19.70
C GLN A 4 -0.43 14.37 19.78
N VAL A 5 -1.26 14.77 18.81
CA VAL A 5 -2.60 14.25 18.63
C VAL A 5 -2.45 12.87 17.99
N THR A 6 -2.35 11.80 18.77
CA THR A 6 -2.41 10.41 18.25
C THR A 6 -3.80 10.11 17.66
N THR A 7 -4.01 9.04 16.88
CA THR A 7 -5.35 8.64 16.38
C THR A 7 -6.37 8.57 17.50
N LEU A 8 -5.92 8.15 18.68
CA LEU A 8 -6.72 8.12 19.90
C LEU A 8 -7.33 9.50 20.17
N THR A 9 -6.62 10.59 19.95
CA THR A 9 -7.04 11.97 20.22
C THR A 9 -7.91 12.56 19.09
N ILE A 10 -7.71 12.20 17.81
CA ILE A 10 -8.62 12.65 16.72
C ILE A 10 -9.99 11.96 16.79
N VAL A 11 -10.03 10.66 17.08
CA VAL A 11 -11.30 9.93 17.29
C VAL A 11 -12.01 10.45 18.56
N GLN A 12 -11.27 11.04 19.52
CA GLN A 12 -11.81 11.60 20.77
C GLN A 12 -12.52 12.96 20.61
N ASN A 13 -12.24 13.77 19.59
CA ASN A 13 -12.64 15.18 19.59
C ASN A 13 -14.08 15.50 19.10
N ARG A 14 -14.91 14.50 18.75
CA ARG A 14 -16.39 14.63 18.75
C ARG A 14 -17.09 13.75 19.78
N CYS A 15 -16.34 12.93 20.50
CA CYS A 15 -16.85 11.98 21.48
C CYS A 15 -15.80 11.79 22.57
N ALA A 16 -15.80 12.69 23.56
CA ALA A 16 -15.15 12.44 24.83
C ALA A 16 -15.48 10.98 25.27
N ASN A 17 -14.46 10.14 25.36
CA ASN A 17 -14.50 8.81 25.98
C ASN A 17 -15.32 7.67 25.34
N ARG A 18 -15.49 7.57 24.01
CA ARG A 18 -16.08 6.33 23.46
C ARG A 18 -15.18 5.62 22.45
N ARG A 19 -14.33 4.71 22.95
CA ARG A 19 -13.91 3.48 22.23
C ARG A 19 -15.10 2.58 21.90
N LYS A 20 -16.35 3.05 21.98
CA LYS A 20 -17.56 2.26 22.04
C LYS A 20 -18.44 2.55 20.83
N CYS A 21 -18.97 1.51 20.20
CA CYS A 21 -20.00 1.62 19.18
C CYS A 21 -21.21 2.40 19.75
N ARG A 22 -21.71 3.40 19.01
CA ARG A 22 -22.81 4.25 19.48
C ARG A 22 -24.10 3.49 19.75
N SER A 23 -24.38 2.47 18.94
CA SER A 23 -25.61 1.67 19.03
C SER A 23 -25.59 0.70 20.21
N CYS A 24 -24.50 -0.08 20.36
CA CYS A 24 -24.46 -1.19 21.31
C CYS A 24 -23.45 -1.04 22.46
N GLN A 25 -22.70 0.08 22.51
CA GLN A 25 -21.67 0.38 23.49
C GLN A 25 -20.47 -0.61 23.54
N LEU A 26 -20.34 -1.51 22.55
CA LEU A 26 -19.21 -2.44 22.43
C LEU A 26 -17.90 -1.70 22.16
N ASN A 27 -16.82 -2.05 22.86
CA ASN A 27 -15.51 -1.47 22.58
C ASN A 27 -14.99 -1.92 21.20
N TYR A 28 -14.60 -1.00 20.33
CA TYR A 28 -13.93 -1.31 19.06
C TYR A 28 -12.61 -2.03 19.34
N PRO A 29 -12.34 -3.17 18.66
CA PRO A 29 -11.14 -3.94 18.93
C PRO A 29 -9.91 -3.21 18.38
N VAL A 30 -8.81 -3.34 19.11
CA VAL A 30 -7.47 -2.96 18.65
C VAL A 30 -6.65 -4.24 18.58
N VAL A 31 -6.30 -4.67 17.37
CA VAL A 31 -5.49 -5.87 17.15
C VAL A 31 -4.16 -5.41 16.54
N ALA A 32 -3.05 -5.87 17.12
CA ALA A 32 -1.69 -5.52 16.69
C ALA A 32 -1.45 -4.01 16.40
N GLY A 33 -2.04 -3.14 17.23
CA GLY A 33 -1.88 -1.68 17.13
C GLY A 33 -2.83 -0.98 16.16
N ILE A 34 -3.79 -1.69 15.55
CA ILE A 34 -4.72 -1.15 14.55
C ILE A 34 -6.13 -1.13 15.11
N LEU A 35 -6.78 0.03 15.01
CA LEU A 35 -8.19 0.21 15.40
C LEU A 35 -9.10 -0.31 14.29
N ILE A 36 -10.04 -1.18 14.62
CA ILE A 36 -11.01 -1.70 13.64
C ILE A 36 -12.40 -1.13 13.94
N LEU A 37 -13.00 -0.47 12.94
CA LEU A 37 -14.30 0.18 13.07
C LEU A 37 -15.36 -0.53 12.24
N GLY A 38 -16.44 -0.95 12.90
CA GLY A 38 -17.57 -1.62 12.25
C GLY A 38 -18.73 -1.89 13.22
N SER A 39 -19.83 -2.41 12.71
CA SER A 39 -20.89 -2.90 13.61
C SER A 39 -20.48 -4.23 14.26
N PRO A 40 -21.00 -4.60 15.45
CA PRO A 40 -20.61 -5.87 16.09
C PRO A 40 -20.84 -7.12 15.23
N SER A 41 -21.89 -7.12 14.42
CA SER A 41 -22.26 -8.23 13.51
C SER A 41 -21.59 -8.13 12.15
N GLU A 42 -20.75 -7.12 11.94
CA GLU A 42 -20.03 -6.95 10.69
C GLU A 42 -18.84 -7.88 10.61
N GLN A 43 -18.64 -8.42 9.42
CA GLN A 43 -17.48 -9.25 9.10
C GLN A 43 -16.36 -8.39 8.51
N ILE A 44 -15.15 -8.63 8.97
CA ILE A 44 -13.93 -8.02 8.43
C ILE A 44 -13.50 -8.87 7.25
N ASN A 45 -14.06 -8.55 6.09
CA ASN A 45 -13.90 -9.35 4.89
C ASN A 45 -12.50 -9.23 4.29
N VAL A 46 -12.04 -10.32 3.70
CA VAL A 46 -10.84 -10.33 2.86
C VAL A 46 -11.24 -10.14 1.40
N TRP A 47 -10.47 -9.30 0.70
CA TRP A 47 -10.65 -9.11 -0.73
C TRP A 47 -9.66 -10.00 -1.49
N ASP A 48 -10.18 -10.90 -2.32
CA ASP A 48 -9.41 -11.70 -3.26
C ASP A 48 -9.40 -11.00 -4.61
N GLU A 49 -8.32 -10.26 -4.90
CA GLU A 49 -8.14 -9.46 -6.12
C GLU A 49 -8.10 -10.30 -7.41
N VAL A 50 -7.98 -11.63 -7.31
CA VAL A 50 -7.80 -12.52 -8.47
C VAL A 50 -9.07 -13.34 -8.78
N SER A 51 -10.12 -13.23 -7.95
CA SER A 51 -11.31 -14.11 -8.07
C SER A 51 -12.57 -13.39 -8.53
N ASP A 52 -13.41 -14.10 -9.31
CA ASP A 52 -14.74 -13.64 -9.78
C ASP A 52 -15.72 -13.32 -8.63
N ASN A 53 -15.44 -13.78 -7.40
CA ASN A 53 -16.19 -13.41 -6.21
C ASN A 53 -15.22 -12.88 -5.14
N PRO A 54 -14.91 -11.58 -5.19
CA PRO A 54 -13.74 -11.04 -4.53
C PRO A 54 -13.92 -10.90 -3.02
N ILE A 55 -15.10 -11.12 -2.45
CA ILE A 55 -15.34 -10.97 -1.01
C ILE A 55 -15.40 -12.33 -0.34
N LEU A 56 -14.40 -12.62 0.49
CA LEU A 56 -14.44 -13.71 1.44
C LEU A 56 -14.91 -13.19 2.81
N ASN A 57 -16.01 -13.75 3.29
CA ASN A 57 -16.56 -13.48 4.62
C ASN A 57 -15.50 -13.81 5.69
N GLY A 58 -15.05 -12.79 6.40
CA GLY A 58 -14.06 -12.94 7.46
C GLY A 58 -14.69 -13.06 8.85
N VAL A 59 -13.93 -12.68 9.86
CA VAL A 59 -14.34 -12.76 11.27
C VAL A 59 -15.31 -11.63 11.63
N GLU A 60 -16.34 -11.97 12.43
CA GLU A 60 -17.22 -10.97 13.02
C GLU A 60 -16.50 -10.11 14.07
N LEU A 61 -16.75 -8.81 14.04
CA LEU A 61 -16.11 -7.86 14.95
C LEU A 61 -16.40 -8.18 16.44
N ARG A 62 -17.59 -8.69 16.77
CA ARG A 62 -17.92 -9.16 18.11
C ARG A 62 -17.00 -10.28 18.58
N LYS A 63 -16.73 -11.27 17.71
CA LYS A 63 -15.86 -12.40 18.05
C LYS A 63 -14.43 -11.94 18.40
N LEU A 64 -13.92 -10.93 17.70
CA LEU A 64 -12.63 -10.31 18.05
C LEU A 64 -12.67 -9.65 19.43
N CYS A 65 -13.73 -8.90 19.73
CA CYS A 65 -13.89 -8.26 21.03
C CYS A 65 -13.89 -9.29 22.18
N ASP A 66 -14.61 -10.40 22.00
CA ASP A 66 -14.69 -11.48 22.98
C ASP A 66 -13.31 -12.10 23.22
N LEU A 67 -12.59 -12.47 22.14
CA LEU A 67 -11.23 -13.03 22.23
C LEU A 67 -10.24 -12.08 22.92
N LEU A 68 -10.29 -10.78 22.60
CA LEU A 68 -9.42 -9.78 23.23
C LEU A 68 -9.75 -9.60 24.71
N SER A 69 -11.03 -9.69 25.10
CA SER A 69 -11.45 -9.63 26.51
C SER A 69 -10.91 -10.83 27.33
N GLU A 70 -10.78 -11.98 26.68
CA GLU A 70 -10.15 -13.20 27.22
C GLU A 70 -8.61 -13.18 27.10
N LYS A 71 -8.00 -12.09 26.64
CA LYS A 71 -6.56 -11.95 26.38
C LYS A 71 -6.00 -12.92 25.33
N ARG A 72 -6.83 -13.44 24.42
CA ARG A 72 -6.45 -14.35 23.33
C ARG A 72 -5.98 -13.59 22.08
N ASN A 73 -4.91 -12.81 22.24
CA ASN A 73 -4.43 -11.89 21.19
C ASN A 73 -3.99 -12.60 19.90
N VAL A 74 -3.26 -13.72 20.03
CA VAL A 74 -2.77 -14.49 18.87
C VAL A 74 -3.93 -15.04 18.05
N GLU A 75 -4.97 -15.53 18.73
CA GLU A 75 -6.17 -16.05 18.06
C GLU A 75 -6.99 -14.95 17.39
N ALA A 76 -7.14 -13.80 18.05
CA ALA A 76 -7.78 -12.65 17.43
C ALA A 76 -7.03 -12.22 16.15
N PHE A 77 -5.69 -12.18 16.19
CA PHE A 77 -4.87 -11.86 15.03
C PHE A 77 -4.95 -12.94 13.94
N SER A 78 -4.95 -14.23 14.29
CA SER A 78 -5.02 -15.32 13.30
C SER A 78 -6.30 -15.31 12.48
N LEU A 79 -7.42 -14.92 13.09
CA LEU A 79 -8.70 -14.81 12.38
C LEU A 79 -8.72 -13.67 11.34
N LEU A 80 -7.76 -12.75 11.42
CA LEU A 80 -7.57 -11.65 10.47
C LEU A 80 -6.56 -12.00 9.36
N LEU A 81 -5.90 -13.15 9.44
CA LEU A 81 -4.99 -13.67 8.42
C LEU A 81 -5.72 -14.66 7.49
N THR A 82 -6.79 -14.22 6.83
CA THR A 82 -7.49 -15.07 5.86
C THR A 82 -6.80 -14.97 4.50
N PRO A 83 -6.37 -16.10 3.89
CA PRO A 83 -5.60 -16.07 2.65
C PRO A 83 -6.44 -15.55 1.48
N ALA A 84 -5.81 -14.78 0.59
CA ALA A 84 -6.39 -14.36 -0.69
C ALA A 84 -6.02 -15.39 -1.77
N GLY A 85 -7.00 -16.04 -2.40
CA GLY A 85 -6.78 -17.07 -3.41
C GLY A 85 -7.60 -18.34 -3.17
N ARG A 86 -8.52 -18.67 -4.08
CA ARG A 86 -9.18 -19.99 -4.14
C ARG A 86 -8.36 -20.98 -4.95
N GLY A 87 -8.01 -22.11 -4.34
CA GLY A 87 -7.91 -23.35 -5.08
C GLY A 87 -7.10 -24.41 -4.38
N ASN A 88 -7.76 -25.36 -3.68
CA ASN A 88 -7.37 -26.77 -3.50
C ASN A 88 -5.88 -27.13 -3.28
N LEU A 89 -5.03 -26.23 -2.83
CA LEU A 89 -3.63 -26.50 -2.57
C LEU A 89 -3.50 -26.97 -1.12
N LEU A 90 -2.89 -28.13 -0.97
CA LEU A 90 -2.46 -28.64 0.33
C LEU A 90 -1.55 -27.59 0.95
N PHE A 91 -2.05 -26.91 1.99
CA PHE A 91 -1.28 -26.01 2.82
C PHE A 91 0.04 -26.69 3.20
N ARG A 92 1.18 -26.06 2.89
CA ARG A 92 2.45 -26.54 3.44
C ARG A 92 2.50 -26.15 4.91
N PRO A 93 2.70 -27.10 5.84
CA PRO A 93 3.08 -26.74 7.20
C PRO A 93 4.30 -25.83 7.13
N ILE A 94 4.29 -24.73 7.88
CA ILE A 94 5.49 -23.93 8.09
C ILE A 94 6.43 -24.80 8.92
N HIS A 95 7.25 -25.62 8.26
CA HIS A 95 8.34 -26.31 8.92
C HIS A 95 9.37 -25.25 9.32
N GLN A 96 9.96 -25.39 10.52
CA GLN A 96 10.95 -24.49 11.14
C GLN A 96 12.29 -24.37 10.36
N THR A 97 12.27 -24.52 9.03
CA THR A 97 13.44 -24.57 8.17
C THR A 97 13.29 -23.56 7.03
N SER A 98 13.46 -22.28 7.34
CA SER A 98 14.09 -21.31 6.43
C SER A 98 14.86 -20.26 7.23
N THR A 99 15.78 -20.71 8.06
CA THR A 99 16.87 -19.88 8.61
C THR A 99 17.92 -19.52 7.55
N ALA A 100 17.75 -19.96 6.30
CA ALA A 100 18.51 -19.44 5.17
C ALA A 100 17.91 -18.11 4.70
N MET A 101 18.16 -17.06 5.48
CA MET A 101 17.96 -15.67 5.07
C MET A 101 19.00 -15.33 3.99
N ALA A 102 18.61 -15.49 2.73
CA ALA A 102 19.43 -15.05 1.62
C ALA A 102 19.27 -13.53 1.47
N GLN A 103 20.41 -12.83 1.42
CA GLN A 103 20.53 -11.39 1.13
C GLN A 103 20.06 -11.00 -0.28
N ASP A 104 19.52 -11.95 -1.04
CA ASP A 104 18.88 -11.76 -2.32
C ASP A 104 17.40 -12.18 -2.18
N VAL A 105 16.49 -11.26 -2.50
CA VAL A 105 15.05 -11.56 -2.65
C VAL A 105 14.92 -12.60 -3.76
N GLU A 106 14.90 -13.88 -3.39
CA GLU A 106 14.81 -14.98 -4.35
C GLU A 106 13.44 -14.90 -5.04
N ILE A 107 13.48 -14.68 -6.35
CA ILE A 107 12.30 -14.50 -7.22
C ILE A 107 11.34 -15.68 -7.06
N LEU A 108 10.13 -15.43 -6.57
CA LEU A 108 9.10 -16.45 -6.34
C LEU A 108 8.65 -17.04 -7.68
N ARG A 109 8.73 -18.37 -7.83
CA ARG A 109 8.18 -19.10 -8.98
C ARG A 109 6.78 -19.63 -8.64
N PRO A 110 5.79 -19.54 -9.55
CA PRO A 110 4.46 -20.06 -9.30
C PRO A 110 4.45 -21.59 -9.12
N CYS A 111 3.57 -22.06 -8.24
CA CYS A 111 3.44 -23.48 -7.89
C CYS A 111 2.83 -24.27 -9.06
N ARG A 112 3.51 -25.33 -9.54
CA ARG A 112 2.95 -26.23 -10.56
C ARG A 112 1.82 -27.08 -9.96
N GLU A 113 0.62 -26.99 -10.52
CA GLU A 113 -0.51 -27.87 -10.18
C GLU A 113 -0.18 -29.35 -10.45
N LYS A 114 -0.44 -30.22 -9.47
CA LYS A 114 -0.48 -31.68 -9.68
C LYS A 114 -1.95 -32.13 -9.81
N LYS A 115 -2.32 -32.66 -10.98
CA LYS A 115 -3.65 -33.25 -11.22
C LYS A 115 -3.88 -34.50 -10.34
N SER A 116 -4.92 -34.50 -9.51
CA SER A 116 -5.33 -35.68 -8.71
C SER A 116 -6.36 -36.55 -9.47
N ARG A 117 -6.39 -37.86 -9.19
CA ARG A 117 -7.25 -38.88 -9.85
C ARG A 117 -8.54 -39.22 -9.07
N VAL A 118 -9.06 -38.32 -8.23
CA VAL A 118 -10.26 -38.56 -7.40
C VAL A 118 -11.46 -37.82 -7.98
N PRO A 119 -12.68 -38.40 -7.99
CA PRO A 119 -13.89 -37.71 -8.45
C PRO A 119 -14.09 -36.38 -7.71
N LEU A 120 -14.19 -35.28 -8.46
CA LEU A 120 -14.18 -33.89 -7.96
C LEU A 120 -15.16 -33.63 -6.80
N ARG A 121 -16.33 -34.29 -6.79
CA ARG A 121 -17.35 -34.12 -5.72
C ARG A 121 -16.94 -34.70 -4.37
N ILE A 122 -16.25 -35.84 -4.33
CA ILE A 122 -15.82 -36.49 -3.08
C ILE A 122 -14.55 -35.81 -2.55
N GLN A 123 -13.63 -35.42 -3.44
CA GLN A 123 -12.48 -34.58 -3.11
C GLN A 123 -12.94 -33.23 -2.53
N TRP A 124 -14.00 -32.62 -3.07
CA TRP A 124 -14.53 -31.35 -2.59
C TRP A 124 -15.10 -31.43 -1.17
N ILE A 125 -15.88 -32.46 -0.83
CA ILE A 125 -16.45 -32.64 0.53
C ILE A 125 -15.35 -32.94 1.55
N LEU A 126 -14.41 -33.83 1.20
CA LEU A 126 -13.30 -34.19 2.09
C LEU A 126 -12.32 -33.03 2.30
N ASN A 127 -11.97 -32.28 1.25
CA ASN A 127 -11.19 -31.05 1.35
C ASN A 127 -11.94 -30.01 2.19
N ARG A 128 -13.25 -29.80 2.01
CA ARG A 128 -13.98 -28.76 2.74
C ARG A 128 -14.05 -28.98 4.25
N LEU A 129 -14.13 -30.23 4.72
CA LEU A 129 -14.18 -30.56 6.16
C LEU A 129 -12.80 -30.65 6.82
N SER A 130 -11.77 -31.10 6.09
CA SER A 130 -10.39 -31.21 6.60
C SER A 130 -9.58 -29.92 6.43
N CYS A 131 -9.78 -29.16 5.34
CA CYS A 131 -9.11 -27.89 5.10
C CYS A 131 -9.51 -26.82 6.10
N GLY A 132 -10.74 -26.79 6.63
CA GLY A 132 -11.14 -25.74 7.58
C GLY A 132 -10.35 -25.76 8.89
N ARG A 133 -10.15 -26.94 9.49
CA ARG A 133 -9.35 -27.09 10.72
C ARG A 133 -7.86 -26.92 10.47
N LEU A 134 -7.36 -27.46 9.36
CA LEU A 134 -5.96 -27.29 8.96
C LEU A 134 -5.65 -25.82 8.66
N GLN A 135 -6.53 -25.12 7.96
CA GLN A 135 -6.40 -23.68 7.68
C GLN A 135 -6.36 -22.87 8.97
N GLN A 136 -7.31 -23.09 9.90
CA GLN A 136 -7.29 -22.40 11.19
C GLN A 136 -5.99 -22.65 11.98
N SER A 137 -5.50 -23.89 11.96
CA SER A 137 -4.21 -24.24 12.57
C SER A 137 -3.03 -23.51 11.91
N CYS A 138 -2.97 -23.49 10.58
CA CYS A 138 -1.93 -22.77 9.83
C CYS A 138 -2.02 -21.24 10.05
N GLN A 139 -3.22 -20.67 10.07
CA GLN A 139 -3.44 -19.25 10.40
C GLN A 139 -2.92 -18.93 11.79
N TYR A 140 -3.22 -19.78 12.78
CA TYR A 140 -2.73 -19.60 14.14
C TYR A 140 -1.22 -19.70 14.21
N GLN A 141 -0.61 -20.71 13.57
CA GLN A 141 0.85 -20.87 13.53
C GLN A 141 1.55 -19.68 12.86
N LEU A 142 1.00 -19.18 11.75
CA LEU A 142 1.53 -18.00 11.06
C LEU A 142 1.41 -16.76 11.93
N ALA A 143 0.23 -16.52 12.53
CA ALA A 143 -0.01 -15.41 13.45
C ALA A 143 0.94 -15.42 14.64
N ASP A 144 1.08 -16.58 15.27
CA ASP A 144 1.95 -16.80 16.41
C ASP A 144 3.43 -16.57 16.06
N PHE A 145 3.88 -17.10 14.91
CA PHE A 145 5.24 -16.88 14.40
C PHE A 145 5.50 -15.39 14.15
N ILE A 146 4.62 -14.73 13.39
CA ILE A 146 4.76 -13.30 13.05
C ILE A 146 4.83 -12.46 14.33
N LEU A 147 3.93 -12.69 15.30
CA LEU A 147 3.89 -11.90 16.53
C LEU A 147 5.11 -12.13 17.43
N ARG A 148 5.63 -13.36 17.51
CA ARG A 148 6.84 -13.66 18.31
C ARG A 148 8.10 -13.07 17.70
N HIS A 149 8.19 -13.06 16.36
CA HIS A 149 9.39 -12.65 15.63
C HIS A 149 9.28 -11.25 15.02
N ALA A 150 8.23 -10.46 15.32
CA ALA A 150 7.99 -9.14 14.71
C ALA A 150 9.17 -8.16 14.86
N LYS A 151 10.01 -8.32 15.89
CA LYS A 151 11.21 -7.49 16.08
C LYS A 151 12.32 -7.80 15.08
N ASP A 152 12.41 -9.06 14.65
CA ASP A 152 13.48 -9.61 13.82
C ASP A 152 13.08 -9.71 12.34
N LEU A 153 11.78 -9.58 12.04
CA LEU A 153 11.26 -9.59 10.67
C LEU A 153 11.29 -8.19 10.03
N ALA A 154 11.46 -8.18 8.70
CA ALA A 154 11.23 -7.03 7.84
C ALA A 154 9.85 -7.10 7.16
N ALA A 155 9.42 -6.01 6.53
CA ALA A 155 8.17 -5.95 5.79
C ALA A 155 8.13 -7.01 4.69
N THR A 156 9.20 -7.15 3.91
CA THR A 156 9.29 -8.13 2.81
C THR A 156 9.19 -9.57 3.31
N ASP A 157 9.69 -9.88 4.51
CA ASP A 157 9.54 -11.23 5.10
C ASP A 157 8.07 -11.54 5.38
N VAL A 158 7.36 -10.60 6.00
CA VAL A 158 5.94 -10.76 6.34
C VAL A 158 5.07 -10.82 5.09
N ILE A 159 5.37 -9.99 4.08
CA ILE A 159 4.70 -10.01 2.78
C ILE A 159 4.91 -11.37 2.11
N ARG A 160 6.15 -11.88 2.07
CA ARG A 160 6.46 -13.19 1.50
C ARG A 160 5.74 -14.30 2.24
N LEU A 161 5.81 -14.34 3.57
CA LEU A 161 5.18 -15.37 4.38
C LEU A 161 3.66 -15.42 4.15
N PHE A 162 2.99 -14.26 4.14
CA PHE A 162 1.53 -14.21 4.01
C PHE A 162 1.05 -14.30 2.55
N TYR A 163 1.52 -13.42 1.67
CA TYR A 163 1.04 -13.41 0.28
C TYR A 163 1.72 -14.47 -0.57
N GLY A 164 3.03 -14.64 -0.45
CA GLY A 164 3.78 -15.62 -1.24
C GLY A 164 3.52 -17.05 -0.79
N ASP A 165 3.89 -17.38 0.45
CA ASP A 165 3.91 -18.76 0.93
C ASP A 165 2.54 -19.24 1.39
N PHE A 166 1.79 -18.40 2.13
CA PHE A 166 0.50 -18.79 2.70
C PHE A 166 -0.68 -18.59 1.74
N SER A 167 -0.70 -17.50 0.97
CA SER A 167 -1.79 -17.18 0.03
C SER A 167 -1.49 -17.56 -1.43
N CYS A 168 -0.21 -17.79 -1.79
CA CYS A 168 0.23 -18.05 -3.16
C CYS A 168 -0.26 -16.98 -4.17
N SER A 169 -0.12 -15.72 -3.80
CA SER A 169 -0.65 -14.55 -4.52
C SER A 169 0.46 -13.67 -5.10
N GLU A 170 0.25 -13.17 -6.32
CA GLU A 170 1.12 -12.18 -6.98
C GLU A 170 1.17 -10.84 -6.23
N MET A 171 0.27 -10.62 -5.27
CA MET A 171 0.30 -9.44 -4.38
C MET A 171 1.63 -9.31 -3.62
N ALA A 172 2.34 -10.43 -3.39
CA ALA A 172 3.67 -10.39 -2.82
C ALA A 172 4.63 -9.54 -3.69
N ASN A 173 4.62 -9.74 -5.01
CA ASN A 173 5.44 -8.98 -5.94
C ASN A 173 4.96 -7.52 -6.03
N TYR A 174 3.65 -7.31 -6.15
CA TYR A 174 3.06 -5.96 -6.21
C TYR A 174 3.56 -5.05 -5.08
N PHE A 175 3.54 -5.51 -3.83
CA PHE A 175 3.96 -4.69 -2.69
C PHE A 175 5.47 -4.67 -2.45
N THR A 176 6.19 -5.75 -2.77
CA THR A 176 7.65 -5.84 -2.57
C THR A 176 8.42 -4.90 -3.51
N PHE A 177 7.95 -4.73 -4.75
CA PHE A 177 8.65 -3.92 -5.76
C PHE A 177 8.03 -2.52 -5.98
N ARG A 178 7.01 -2.16 -5.19
CA ARG A 178 6.20 -0.94 -5.34
C ARG A 178 7.00 0.35 -5.45
N PHE A 179 8.07 0.52 -4.68
CA PHE A 179 8.82 1.79 -4.59
C PHE A 179 9.45 2.26 -5.91
N GLY A 180 9.66 1.38 -6.89
CA GLY A 180 10.14 1.78 -8.21
C GLY A 180 9.11 1.65 -9.34
N GLN A 181 7.89 1.21 -9.04
CA GLN A 181 6.86 0.95 -10.06
C GLN A 181 6.38 2.24 -10.74
N PRO A 182 6.02 2.21 -12.04
CA PRO A 182 5.52 3.38 -12.77
C PRO A 182 4.32 4.03 -12.07
N ARG A 183 3.40 3.21 -11.57
CA ARG A 183 2.22 3.62 -10.79
C ARG A 183 2.58 4.34 -9.49
N HIS A 184 3.69 3.97 -8.83
CA HIS A 184 4.19 4.69 -7.66
C HIS A 184 4.80 6.04 -8.05
N LEU A 185 5.48 6.14 -9.20
CA LEU A 185 6.05 7.40 -9.69
C LEU A 185 4.95 8.42 -10.03
N ALA A 186 3.88 7.98 -10.68
CA ALA A 186 2.71 8.83 -10.96
C ALA A 186 2.10 9.37 -9.65
N ALA A 187 1.97 8.51 -8.64
CA ALA A 187 1.50 8.93 -7.32
C ALA A 187 2.48 9.91 -6.64
N LEU A 188 3.80 9.66 -6.69
CA LEU A 188 4.82 10.54 -6.13
C LEU A 188 4.86 11.92 -6.79
N ALA A 189 4.60 12.00 -8.09
CA ALA A 189 4.51 13.26 -8.82
C ALA A 189 3.49 14.21 -8.18
N ILE A 190 2.33 13.69 -7.77
CA ILE A 190 1.28 14.47 -7.10
C ILE A 190 1.52 14.56 -5.58
N ALA A 191 1.96 13.47 -4.93
CA ALA A 191 2.20 13.42 -3.49
C ALA A 191 3.25 14.45 -3.03
N SER A 192 4.20 14.81 -3.90
CA SER A 192 5.19 15.85 -3.64
C SER A 192 4.57 17.22 -3.30
N ILE A 193 3.42 17.57 -3.90
CA ILE A 193 2.70 18.82 -3.62
C ILE A 193 2.14 18.80 -2.20
N ILE A 194 1.57 17.65 -1.78
CA ILE A 194 1.13 17.46 -0.38
C ILE A 194 2.33 17.54 0.56
N LYS A 195 3.49 17.02 0.15
CA LYS A 195 4.69 16.98 0.98
C LYS A 195 5.22 18.36 1.34
N GLU A 196 4.97 19.37 0.51
CA GLU A 196 5.40 20.75 0.79
C GLU A 196 4.53 21.44 1.85
N ARG A 197 3.36 20.87 2.14
CA ARG A 197 2.42 21.37 3.16
C ARG A 197 2.79 20.80 4.54
N SER A 198 2.51 21.51 5.63
CA SER A 198 2.92 21.09 6.99
C SER A 198 1.85 20.31 7.77
N GLY A 199 0.56 20.58 7.56
CA GLY A 199 -0.50 20.04 8.42
C GLY A 199 -0.91 18.58 8.14
N PRO A 200 -1.89 18.04 8.88
CA PRO A 200 -2.20 16.61 8.91
C PRO A 200 -2.64 16.02 7.56
N VAL A 201 -2.24 14.77 7.30
CA VAL A 201 -2.57 14.02 6.08
C VAL A 201 -3.44 12.81 6.38
N LEU A 202 -4.48 12.61 5.57
CA LEU A 202 -5.26 11.38 5.52
C LEU A 202 -4.90 10.59 4.26
N ASP A 203 -4.37 9.39 4.41
CA ASP A 203 -4.11 8.44 3.32
C ASP A 203 -5.26 7.43 3.26
N LEU A 204 -6.19 7.61 2.32
CA LEU A 204 -7.38 6.78 2.12
C LEU A 204 -7.08 5.63 1.17
N ALA A 205 -7.50 4.42 1.56
CA ALA A 205 -7.09 3.17 0.92
C ALA A 205 -5.56 3.05 0.86
N CYS A 206 -4.91 3.25 2.02
CA CYS A 206 -3.45 3.41 2.12
C CYS A 206 -2.64 2.13 1.82
N GLY A 207 -3.30 0.97 1.71
CA GLY A 207 -2.65 -0.33 1.55
C GLY A 207 -1.61 -0.57 2.65
N MET A 208 -0.40 -0.97 2.24
CA MET A 208 0.72 -1.20 3.16
C MET A 208 1.47 0.08 3.56
N GLY A 209 0.96 1.26 3.20
CA GLY A 209 1.54 2.52 3.63
C GLY A 209 2.81 2.95 2.89
N HIS A 210 3.01 2.52 1.64
CA HIS A 210 4.12 3.00 0.80
C HIS A 210 4.09 4.53 0.61
N LEU A 211 2.91 5.12 0.41
CA LEU A 211 2.73 6.58 0.31
C LEU A 211 2.59 7.22 1.69
N THR A 212 1.99 6.53 2.66
CA THR A 212 2.00 6.95 4.07
C THR A 212 3.43 7.21 4.56
N HIS A 213 4.38 6.34 4.20
CA HIS A 213 5.81 6.51 4.49
C HIS A 213 6.35 7.81 3.90
N TYR A 214 6.05 8.08 2.63
CA TYR A 214 6.46 9.31 1.97
C TYR A 214 5.92 10.55 2.69
N PHE A 215 4.66 10.54 3.14
CA PHE A 215 4.08 11.67 3.89
C PHE A 215 4.69 11.83 5.29
N ALA A 216 4.94 10.73 5.99
CA ALA A 216 5.50 10.71 7.33
C ALA A 216 7.00 11.07 7.37
N TRP A 217 7.76 10.71 6.33
CA TRP A 217 9.22 10.88 6.29
C TRP A 217 9.66 12.35 6.25
N ARG A 218 10.05 12.93 7.38
CA ARG A 218 10.68 14.26 7.43
C ARG A 218 11.82 14.22 8.44
N GLU A 219 12.98 14.75 8.04
CA GLU A 219 14.15 14.81 8.92
C GLU A 219 13.92 15.78 10.10
N GLU A 220 13.13 16.84 9.89
CA GLU A 220 13.01 17.95 10.84
C GLU A 220 11.87 17.81 11.86
N TYR A 221 10.77 17.12 11.52
CA TYR A 221 9.62 16.97 12.42
C TYR A 221 8.68 15.85 11.99
N GLN A 222 7.99 15.22 12.95
CA GLN A 222 6.95 14.24 12.64
C GLN A 222 5.66 14.94 12.20
N ARG A 223 5.23 14.66 10.97
CA ARG A 223 3.92 15.06 10.46
C ARG A 223 2.88 14.05 10.90
N GLN A 224 1.70 14.51 11.31
CA GLN A 224 0.60 13.60 11.56
C GLN A 224 0.08 13.02 10.24
N VAL A 225 0.10 11.69 10.15
CA VAL A 225 -0.45 10.93 9.02
C VAL A 225 -1.36 9.83 9.55
N VAL A 226 -2.58 9.77 9.02
CA VAL A 226 -3.55 8.72 9.34
C VAL A 226 -3.83 7.92 8.07
N GLY A 227 -3.58 6.61 8.11
CA GLY A 227 -3.97 5.67 7.05
C GLY A 227 -5.31 5.01 7.34
N VAL A 228 -6.18 4.91 6.33
CA VAL A 228 -7.43 4.15 6.40
C VAL A 228 -7.42 3.14 5.28
N ASP A 229 -7.65 1.87 5.60
CA ASP A 229 -7.86 0.82 4.62
C ASP A 229 -8.86 -0.20 5.16
N ARG A 230 -9.41 -1.03 4.30
CA ARG A 230 -10.30 -2.13 4.68
C ARG A 230 -9.56 -3.46 4.86
N ASP A 231 -8.40 -3.62 4.22
CA ASP A 231 -7.58 -4.83 4.32
C ASP A 231 -6.71 -4.74 5.57
N TYR A 232 -7.10 -5.50 6.59
CA TYR A 232 -6.40 -5.51 7.87
C TYR A 232 -4.94 -5.96 7.75
N PHE A 233 -4.63 -6.93 6.90
CA PHE A 233 -3.25 -7.43 6.79
C PHE A 233 -2.32 -6.38 6.19
N ARG A 234 -2.80 -5.62 5.19
CA ARG A 234 -2.05 -4.48 4.65
C ARG A 234 -1.75 -3.44 5.73
N LEU A 235 -2.75 -3.10 6.54
CA LEU A 235 -2.57 -2.19 7.68
C LEU A 235 -1.61 -2.74 8.73
N TYR A 236 -1.60 -4.06 8.96
CA TYR A 236 -0.64 -4.72 9.85
C TYR A 236 0.80 -4.49 9.41
N VAL A 237 1.08 -4.69 8.11
CA VAL A 237 2.39 -4.40 7.53
C VAL A 237 2.72 -2.90 7.66
N ALA A 238 1.75 -2.04 7.33
CA ALA A 238 1.90 -0.60 7.40
C ALA A 238 2.30 -0.12 8.81
N LYS A 239 1.54 -0.53 9.83
CA LYS A 239 1.75 -0.10 11.23
C LYS A 239 3.02 -0.67 11.84
N ASN A 240 3.40 -1.91 11.54
CA ASN A 240 4.45 -2.60 12.29
C ASN A 240 5.82 -2.58 11.59
N PHE A 241 5.88 -2.33 10.29
CA PHE A 241 7.12 -2.40 9.51
C PHE A 241 7.40 -1.17 8.65
N MET A 242 6.37 -0.45 8.22
CA MET A 242 6.53 0.65 7.26
C MET A 242 6.54 2.03 7.94
N VAL A 243 5.54 2.31 8.78
CA VAL A 243 5.35 3.63 9.39
C VAL A 243 4.82 3.52 10.84
N PRO A 244 5.63 3.02 11.81
CA PRO A 244 5.17 2.81 13.19
C PRO A 244 4.65 4.06 13.91
N GLU A 245 5.11 5.23 13.51
CA GLU A 245 4.69 6.54 14.01
C GLU A 245 3.32 6.99 13.47
N ALA A 246 2.88 6.45 12.33
CA ALA A 246 1.57 6.76 11.77
C ALA A 246 0.45 6.00 12.47
N ASP A 247 -0.74 6.53 12.29
CA ASP A 247 -1.96 5.99 12.85
C ASP A 247 -2.77 5.26 11.77
N PHE A 248 -3.36 4.11 12.10
CA PHE A 248 -4.09 3.31 11.10
C PHE A 248 -5.47 2.85 11.61
N ILE A 249 -6.46 2.93 10.72
CA ILE A 249 -7.84 2.54 10.98
C ILE A 249 -8.29 1.53 9.91
N CYS A 250 -8.75 0.37 10.37
CA CYS A 250 -9.37 -0.64 9.52
C CYS A 250 -10.87 -0.34 9.38
N GLN A 251 -11.28 0.20 8.23
CA GLN A 251 -12.67 0.55 7.91
C GLN A 251 -12.87 0.63 6.39
N TRP A 252 -14.10 0.33 5.93
CA TRP A 252 -14.55 0.67 4.59
C TRP A 252 -14.56 2.18 4.32
N VAL A 253 -13.90 2.59 3.25
CA VAL A 253 -13.83 3.98 2.77
C VAL A 253 -15.17 4.52 2.25
N ASP A 254 -16.09 3.66 1.83
CA ASP A 254 -17.46 4.03 1.43
C ASP A 254 -18.40 4.37 2.61
N ARG A 255 -17.85 4.45 3.84
CA ARG A 255 -18.60 4.80 5.05
C ARG A 255 -18.18 6.17 5.59
N PRO A 256 -19.03 6.78 6.44
CA PRO A 256 -18.65 8.00 7.14
C PRO A 256 -17.30 7.84 7.85
N LEU A 257 -16.39 8.76 7.57
CA LEU A 257 -15.06 8.75 8.16
C LEU A 257 -15.14 9.15 9.64
N PRO A 258 -14.38 8.51 10.53
CA PRO A 258 -14.50 8.69 11.98
C PRO A 258 -13.85 9.99 12.49
N PHE A 259 -13.76 11.01 11.65
CA PHE A 259 -13.05 12.26 11.92
C PHE A 259 -14.02 13.45 11.97
N PRO A 260 -13.76 14.46 12.83
CA PRO A 260 -14.44 15.75 12.76
C PRO A 260 -14.30 16.42 11.38
N SER A 261 -15.16 17.40 11.11
CA SER A 261 -14.97 18.25 9.92
C SER A 261 -13.67 19.04 10.02
N LEU A 262 -13.04 19.35 8.88
CA LEU A 262 -11.82 20.17 8.80
C LEU A 262 -10.62 19.61 9.60
N SER A 263 -10.47 18.29 9.64
CA SER A 263 -9.40 17.61 10.40
C SER A 263 -8.09 17.46 9.65
N PHE A 264 -8.10 17.55 8.31
CA PHE A 264 -6.93 17.26 7.46
C PHE A 264 -6.65 18.39 6.48
N ASP A 265 -5.38 18.78 6.37
CA ASP A 265 -4.92 19.74 5.36
C ASP A 265 -4.76 19.08 3.99
N SER A 266 -4.58 17.76 3.97
CA SER A 266 -4.41 17.02 2.73
C SER A 266 -5.02 15.63 2.85
N ILE A 267 -5.67 15.21 1.78
CA ILE A 267 -6.22 13.85 1.63
C ILE A 267 -5.62 13.25 0.37
N PHE A 268 -5.07 12.06 0.49
CA PHE A 268 -4.51 11.30 -0.62
C PHE A 268 -5.25 9.98 -0.78
N CYS A 269 -5.47 9.54 -2.01
CA CYS A 269 -6.03 8.23 -2.31
C CYS A 269 -5.38 7.72 -3.60
N SER A 270 -4.65 6.62 -3.56
CA SER A 270 -3.95 6.09 -4.74
C SER A 270 -4.44 4.71 -5.09
N ASP A 271 -4.59 4.43 -6.38
CA ASP A 271 -4.77 3.08 -6.92
C ASP A 271 -6.02 2.36 -6.38
N ALA A 272 -7.06 3.13 -6.01
CA ALA A 272 -8.20 2.59 -5.26
C ALA A 272 -9.58 3.16 -5.61
N PHE A 273 -9.67 4.42 -6.08
CA PHE A 273 -10.96 5.12 -6.16
C PHE A 273 -11.96 4.50 -7.17
N HIS A 274 -11.47 3.77 -8.17
CA HIS A 274 -12.33 3.02 -9.08
C HIS A 274 -13.06 1.85 -8.38
N TYR A 275 -12.51 1.28 -7.30
CA TYR A 275 -13.19 0.26 -6.48
C TYR A 275 -14.27 0.82 -5.54
N PHE A 276 -14.38 2.14 -5.38
CA PHE A 276 -15.34 2.74 -4.45
C PHE A 276 -16.73 2.64 -5.05
N LEU A 277 -17.67 2.01 -4.34
CA LEU A 277 -19.04 1.84 -4.82
C LEU A 277 -19.82 3.16 -4.73
N ASN A 278 -19.61 3.94 -3.66
CA ASN A 278 -20.31 5.20 -3.41
C ASN A 278 -19.36 6.39 -3.55
N LYS A 279 -18.83 6.61 -4.76
CA LYS A 279 -17.84 7.69 -5.01
C LYS A 279 -18.31 9.06 -4.55
N ALA A 280 -19.57 9.42 -4.80
CA ALA A 280 -20.15 10.70 -4.37
C ALA A 280 -20.24 10.81 -2.83
N GLY A 281 -20.63 9.73 -2.14
CA GLY A 281 -20.61 9.68 -0.67
C GLY A 281 -19.21 9.84 -0.10
N SER A 282 -18.26 9.09 -0.64
CA SER A 282 -16.85 9.13 -0.23
C SER A 282 -16.22 10.50 -0.47
N LEU A 283 -16.49 11.13 -1.63
CA LEU A 283 -16.02 12.48 -1.93
C LEU A 283 -16.62 13.53 -0.98
N ARG A 284 -17.91 13.42 -0.63
CA ARG A 284 -18.52 14.29 0.38
C ARG A 284 -17.84 14.17 1.74
N GLU A 285 -17.49 12.96 2.16
CA GLU A 285 -16.76 12.75 3.41
C GLU A 285 -15.33 13.28 3.35
N MET A 286 -14.63 13.09 2.22
CA MET A 286 -13.30 13.70 2.00
C MET A 286 -13.38 15.22 2.16
N LYS A 287 -14.31 15.88 1.46
CA LYS A 287 -14.52 17.34 1.58
C LYS A 287 -14.91 17.78 2.98
N ARG A 288 -15.74 16.99 3.68
CA ARG A 288 -16.15 17.31 5.05
C ARG A 288 -14.94 17.34 5.99
N VAL A 289 -14.04 16.37 5.89
CA VAL A 289 -12.86 16.26 6.77
C VAL A 289 -11.68 17.10 6.30
N LEU A 290 -11.72 17.63 5.07
CA LEU A 290 -10.72 18.54 4.52
C LEU A 290 -10.82 19.94 5.12
N ALA A 291 -9.70 20.56 5.47
CA ALA A 291 -9.62 21.98 5.83
C ALA A 291 -10.06 22.89 4.66
N SER A 292 -10.48 24.12 4.96
CA SER A 292 -11.04 25.04 3.95
C SER A 292 -10.11 25.31 2.76
N ASN A 293 -8.80 25.40 3.01
CA ASN A 293 -7.76 25.57 1.98
C ASN A 293 -6.96 24.28 1.77
N GLY A 294 -7.55 23.13 2.12
CA GLY A 294 -6.91 21.83 1.97
C GLY A 294 -6.91 21.33 0.53
N LEU A 295 -6.14 20.27 0.30
CA LEU A 295 -5.99 19.63 -1.00
C LEU A 295 -6.46 18.17 -0.95
N ILE A 296 -7.29 17.76 -1.91
CA ILE A 296 -7.58 16.35 -2.18
C ILE A 296 -6.82 15.95 -3.44
N ALA A 297 -6.05 14.87 -3.37
CA ALA A 297 -5.45 14.24 -4.53
C ALA A 297 -5.86 12.77 -4.59
N ILE A 298 -6.42 12.37 -5.73
CA ILE A 298 -6.77 10.99 -6.01
C ILE A 298 -5.98 10.57 -7.24
N THR A 299 -5.11 9.58 -7.10
CA THR A 299 -4.16 9.20 -8.15
C THR A 299 -4.45 7.80 -8.67
N ARG A 300 -4.26 7.62 -9.97
CA ARG A 300 -4.41 6.32 -10.66
C ARG A 300 -5.76 5.65 -10.40
N PHE A 301 -6.83 6.26 -10.92
CA PHE A 301 -8.14 5.61 -11.04
C PHE A 301 -8.45 5.30 -12.50
N GLY A 302 -9.17 4.20 -12.73
CA GLY A 302 -9.46 3.72 -14.08
C GLY A 302 -10.46 4.60 -14.82
N ASN A 303 -10.17 4.86 -16.09
CA ASN A 303 -11.08 5.39 -17.09
C ASN A 303 -11.93 4.23 -17.66
N LEU A 304 -13.25 4.38 -17.66
CA LEU A 304 -14.21 3.38 -18.16
C LEU A 304 -14.08 3.12 -19.66
N GLU A 305 -13.62 4.12 -20.43
CA GLU A 305 -13.46 4.02 -21.88
C GLU A 305 -12.25 3.17 -22.30
N GLN A 306 -11.38 2.81 -21.36
CA GLN A 306 -10.15 2.06 -21.60
C GLN A 306 -10.14 0.75 -20.79
N THR A 307 -9.66 -0.33 -21.38
CA THR A 307 -9.55 -1.64 -20.71
C THR A 307 -8.17 -1.87 -20.08
N PRO A 308 -8.03 -2.74 -19.07
CA PRO A 308 -9.09 -3.54 -18.40
C PRO A 308 -9.97 -2.68 -17.48
N ASN A 309 -11.18 -3.15 -17.17
CA ASN A 309 -12.04 -2.53 -16.15
C ASN A 309 -11.98 -3.38 -14.88
N GLU A 310 -11.55 -2.78 -13.78
CA GLU A 310 -11.22 -3.44 -12.53
C GLU A 310 -12.28 -3.21 -11.44
N GLY A 311 -13.17 -2.23 -11.60
CA GLY A 311 -14.19 -1.94 -10.60
C GLY A 311 -15.39 -1.18 -11.13
N TYR A 312 -15.64 -0.02 -10.53
CA TYR A 312 -16.75 0.86 -10.83
C TYR A 312 -16.22 2.13 -11.50
N GLU A 313 -15.42 1.99 -12.56
CA GLU A 313 -14.87 3.12 -13.31
C GLU A 313 -15.97 4.05 -13.87
N LEU A 314 -15.61 5.32 -14.05
CA LEU A 314 -16.39 6.32 -14.77
C LEU A 314 -15.59 6.80 -15.99
N THR A 315 -16.25 7.47 -16.94
CA THR A 315 -15.56 8.20 -18.02
C THR A 315 -14.85 9.43 -17.47
N ALA A 316 -13.91 10.01 -18.22
CA ALA A 316 -13.23 11.25 -17.81
C ALA A 316 -14.24 12.39 -17.55
N GLU A 317 -15.26 12.52 -18.41
CA GLU A 317 -16.33 13.50 -18.28
C GLU A 317 -17.24 13.26 -17.06
N ASP A 318 -17.53 12.00 -16.74
CA ASP A 318 -18.31 11.67 -15.55
C ASP A 318 -17.53 11.95 -14.26
N TYR A 319 -16.21 11.73 -14.27
CA TYR A 319 -15.33 12.15 -13.17
C TYR A 319 -15.26 13.67 -13.03
N ASP A 320 -15.08 14.41 -14.12
CA ASP A 320 -15.09 15.88 -14.13
C ASP A 320 -16.39 16.44 -13.53
N ARG A 321 -17.54 15.88 -13.94
CA ARG A 321 -18.85 16.21 -13.34
C ARG A 321 -18.95 15.84 -11.86
N LEU A 322 -18.42 14.68 -11.46
CA LEU A 322 -18.40 14.25 -10.05
C LEU A 322 -17.59 15.21 -9.16
N PHE A 323 -16.51 15.78 -9.70
CA PHE A 323 -15.60 16.68 -8.98
C PHE A 323 -15.99 18.17 -9.12
N GLY A 324 -16.95 18.50 -9.98
CA GLY A 324 -17.28 19.86 -10.45
C GLY A 324 -17.74 20.88 -9.39
N ASP A 325 -18.09 20.46 -8.19
CA ASP A 325 -18.40 21.34 -7.04
C ASP A 325 -17.15 21.82 -6.28
N MET A 326 -15.95 21.46 -6.74
CA MET A 326 -14.67 21.97 -6.25
C MET A 326 -13.72 22.21 -7.43
N LYS A 327 -12.95 23.30 -7.38
CA LYS A 327 -11.94 23.59 -8.41
C LYS A 327 -10.94 22.42 -8.48
N HIS A 328 -10.73 21.88 -9.68
CA HIS A 328 -9.95 20.67 -9.86
C HIS A 328 -9.31 20.57 -11.25
N ILE A 329 -8.36 19.65 -11.39
CA ILE A 329 -7.73 19.28 -12.65
C ILE A 329 -7.58 17.77 -12.78
N LEU A 330 -7.96 17.23 -13.94
CA LEU A 330 -7.70 15.85 -14.31
C LEU A 330 -6.34 15.74 -15.01
N LEU A 331 -5.59 14.69 -14.67
CA LEU A 331 -4.22 14.45 -15.12
C LEU A 331 -4.08 13.00 -15.59
N GLY A 332 -3.25 12.78 -16.59
CA GLY A 332 -2.94 11.45 -17.12
C GLY A 332 -1.70 10.83 -16.46
N GLU A 333 -1.65 9.50 -16.33
CA GLU A 333 -0.46 8.79 -15.84
C GLU A 333 0.79 9.07 -16.69
N ASP A 334 0.66 9.13 -18.02
CA ASP A 334 1.82 9.30 -18.90
C ASP A 334 2.48 10.67 -18.73
N GLU A 335 1.70 11.75 -18.68
CA GLU A 335 2.26 13.09 -18.46
C GLU A 335 2.90 13.22 -17.07
N LEU A 336 2.36 12.54 -16.06
CA LEU A 336 2.91 12.52 -14.70
C LEU A 336 4.25 11.78 -14.68
N ILE A 337 4.35 10.60 -15.29
CA ILE A 337 5.58 9.81 -15.35
C ILE A 337 6.64 10.53 -16.18
N GLU A 338 6.29 11.05 -17.36
CA GLU A 338 7.23 11.80 -18.21
C GLU A 338 7.73 13.10 -17.55
N GLY A 339 6.86 13.77 -16.80
CA GLY A 339 7.23 14.88 -15.93
C GLY A 339 8.24 14.44 -14.89
N TYR A 340 7.89 13.40 -14.15
CA TYR A 340 8.66 12.86 -13.04
C TYR A 340 10.07 12.44 -13.46
N LEU A 341 10.21 11.69 -14.56
CA LEU A 341 11.50 11.23 -15.09
C LEU A 341 12.40 12.41 -15.50
N LYS A 342 11.81 13.52 -15.98
CA LYS A 342 12.53 14.76 -16.32
C LYS A 342 12.72 15.69 -15.11
N LYS A 343 12.54 15.18 -13.88
CA LYS A 343 12.64 15.93 -12.61
C LYS A 343 11.65 17.11 -12.49
N ARG A 344 10.54 17.08 -13.24
CA ARG A 344 9.47 18.07 -13.20
C ARG A 344 8.33 17.59 -12.31
N LYS A 345 7.77 18.51 -11.53
CA LYS A 345 6.54 18.28 -10.75
C LYS A 345 5.32 18.31 -11.68
N ALA A 346 4.16 17.90 -11.16
CA ALA A 346 2.91 17.91 -11.92
C ALA A 346 2.53 19.33 -12.38
N ASN A 347 2.05 19.47 -13.62
CA ASN A 347 1.51 20.74 -14.11
C ASN A 347 0.00 20.84 -13.78
N LEU A 348 -0.35 21.69 -12.82
CA LEU A 348 -1.71 21.91 -12.35
C LEU A 348 -2.45 23.07 -13.03
N GLU A 349 -1.88 23.63 -14.11
CA GLU A 349 -2.58 24.65 -14.91
C GLU A 349 -3.89 24.10 -15.46
N LEU A 350 -5.00 24.76 -15.08
CA LEU A 350 -6.35 24.38 -15.47
C LEU A 350 -6.49 24.33 -17.00
N ARG A 351 -7.09 23.25 -17.48
CA ARG A 351 -7.33 22.98 -18.89
C ARG A 351 -8.53 22.07 -19.04
N GLU A 352 -9.18 22.13 -20.20
CA GLU A 352 -10.24 21.20 -20.57
C GLU A 352 -9.68 19.79 -20.77
N ILE A 353 -10.56 18.78 -20.67
CA ILE A 353 -10.22 17.39 -20.97
C ILE A 353 -9.76 17.31 -22.44
N SER A 354 -8.49 16.98 -22.67
CA SER A 354 -7.92 16.85 -24.01
C SER A 354 -8.28 15.50 -24.64
N LYS A 355 -7.99 15.34 -25.94
CA LYS A 355 -8.18 14.04 -26.62
C LYS A 355 -7.22 12.99 -26.05
N GLU A 356 -5.98 13.37 -25.80
CA GLU A 356 -4.92 12.52 -25.26
C GLU A 356 -5.29 12.01 -23.86
N LEU A 357 -5.92 12.84 -23.02
CA LEU A 357 -6.35 12.42 -21.69
C LEU A 357 -7.43 11.33 -21.74
N ARG A 358 -8.38 11.41 -22.69
CA ARG A 358 -9.44 10.39 -22.88
C ARG A 358 -8.89 9.03 -23.30
N GLU A 359 -7.75 9.04 -24.00
CA GLU A 359 -7.07 7.82 -24.45
C GLU A 359 -6.24 7.17 -23.34
N GLN A 360 -6.06 7.82 -22.19
CA GLN A 360 -5.33 7.24 -21.06
C GLN A 360 -6.23 6.36 -20.19
N LYS A 361 -5.71 5.18 -19.83
CA LYS A 361 -6.39 4.28 -18.89
C LYS A 361 -6.40 4.82 -17.46
N TRP A 362 -5.30 5.40 -17.04
CA TRP A 362 -5.07 5.81 -15.65
C TRP A 362 -5.14 7.33 -15.53
N LEU A 363 -6.14 7.78 -14.79
CA LEU A 363 -6.39 9.19 -14.52
C LEU A 363 -6.04 9.52 -13.08
N SER A 364 -5.76 10.80 -12.83
CA SER A 364 -5.57 11.38 -11.50
C SER A 364 -6.30 12.70 -11.42
N VAL A 365 -6.62 13.15 -10.20
CA VAL A 365 -7.23 14.47 -9.96
C VAL A 365 -6.54 15.15 -8.80
N VAL A 366 -6.37 16.47 -8.91
CA VAL A 366 -6.05 17.36 -7.79
C VAL A 366 -7.18 18.36 -7.64
N MET A 367 -7.70 18.50 -6.42
CA MET A 367 -8.82 19.37 -6.07
C MET A 367 -8.43 20.26 -4.89
N SER A 368 -8.74 21.56 -4.96
CA SER A 368 -8.48 22.54 -3.90
C SER A 368 -9.27 23.82 -4.15
N ASN A 369 -9.59 24.57 -3.09
CA ASN A 369 -10.10 25.94 -3.21
C ASN A 369 -8.98 26.99 -3.17
N GLU A 370 -7.72 26.56 -3.06
CA GLU A 370 -6.54 27.43 -3.06
C GLU A 370 -6.20 27.86 -4.50
N ASP A 371 -6.35 29.15 -4.81
CA ASP A 371 -6.18 29.64 -6.19
C ASP A 371 -4.75 29.53 -6.72
N ASN A 372 -3.75 29.78 -5.88
CA ASN A 372 -2.33 29.72 -6.22
C ASN A 372 -1.82 28.27 -6.43
N LEU A 373 -2.61 27.25 -6.11
CA LEU A 373 -2.25 25.86 -6.34
C LEU A 373 -2.25 25.50 -7.83
N PHE A 374 -3.17 26.06 -8.61
CA PHE A 374 -3.42 25.65 -10.00
C PHE A 374 -2.45 26.34 -10.97
N CYS A 375 -1.18 26.01 -10.83
CA CYS A 375 -0.08 26.49 -11.66
C CYS A 375 0.95 25.37 -11.89
N ASN A 376 1.92 25.62 -12.76
CA ASN A 376 3.06 24.73 -12.92
C ASN A 376 3.89 24.70 -11.63
N GLN A 377 4.00 23.51 -11.00
CA GLN A 377 4.63 23.34 -9.71
C GLN A 377 6.18 23.38 -9.76
N GLY A 378 6.78 23.49 -10.95
CA GLY A 378 8.23 23.60 -11.14
C GLY A 378 8.95 22.25 -11.16
N CYS A 379 10.12 22.18 -10.54
CA CYS A 379 10.98 20.99 -10.52
C CYS A 379 11.22 20.48 -9.10
N PHE A 380 11.58 19.21 -8.97
CA PHE A 380 12.02 18.66 -7.69
C PHE A 380 13.46 19.12 -7.39
N SER A 381 13.75 19.42 -6.12
CA SER A 381 15.13 19.57 -5.65
C SER A 381 15.87 18.22 -5.69
N GLU A 382 15.22 17.18 -5.17
CA GLU A 382 15.67 15.79 -5.14
C GLU A 382 14.57 14.85 -5.62
N TYR A 383 14.94 13.68 -6.15
CA TYR A 383 13.95 12.71 -6.63
C TYR A 383 13.15 12.11 -5.45
N PRO A 384 11.79 12.20 -5.47
CA PRO A 384 10.96 11.70 -4.38
C PRO A 384 11.16 10.21 -4.03
N HIS A 385 11.47 9.37 -5.00
CA HIS A 385 11.72 7.93 -4.80
C HIS A 385 13.05 7.62 -4.10
N GLY A 386 13.93 8.61 -3.94
CA GLY A 386 15.14 8.49 -3.12
C GLY A 386 14.92 8.78 -1.63
N MET A 387 13.70 9.17 -1.23
CA MET A 387 13.42 9.53 0.16
C MET A 387 13.26 8.29 1.04
N GLY A 388 13.94 8.28 2.19
CA GLY A 388 13.91 7.17 3.14
C GLY A 388 15.30 6.63 3.44
N HIS A 389 15.37 5.38 3.85
CA HIS A 389 16.62 4.63 3.93
C HIS A 389 16.95 4.11 2.53
N LEU A 390 18.08 4.54 1.97
CA LEU A 390 18.50 4.12 0.63
C LEU A 390 18.96 2.66 0.61
N ILE A 391 18.40 1.89 -0.32
CA ILE A 391 18.77 0.49 -0.56
C ILE A 391 19.04 0.27 -2.06
N LYS A 392 19.74 -0.82 -2.40
CA LYS A 392 19.73 -1.36 -3.78
C LYS A 392 18.29 -1.70 -4.15
N ASN A 393 17.80 -1.18 -5.27
CA ASN A 393 16.48 -1.49 -5.78
C ASN A 393 16.34 -3.02 -5.98
N PRO A 394 15.38 -3.70 -5.31
CA PRO A 394 15.21 -5.15 -5.37
C PRO A 394 15.00 -5.73 -6.77
N ILE A 395 14.61 -4.90 -7.75
CA ILE A 395 14.43 -5.33 -9.15
C ILE A 395 15.76 -5.75 -9.83
N TYR A 396 16.91 -5.43 -9.21
CA TYR A 396 18.22 -5.84 -9.71
C TYR A 396 18.74 -7.10 -9.00
N SER A 397 18.96 -8.16 -9.78
CA SER A 397 19.68 -9.35 -9.32
C SER A 397 21.19 -9.09 -9.27
N SER A 398 21.84 -9.55 -8.20
CA SER A 398 23.28 -9.42 -7.97
C SER A 398 24.02 -10.65 -8.49
N LYS A 399 25.11 -10.46 -9.24
CA LYS A 399 26.13 -11.52 -9.43
C LYS A 399 27.52 -10.95 -9.16
N GLN A 400 28.26 -11.57 -8.25
CA GLN A 400 29.65 -11.21 -7.99
C GLN A 400 30.53 -11.78 -9.12
N LYS A 401 31.29 -10.93 -9.81
CA LYS A 401 32.27 -11.39 -10.81
C LYS A 401 33.51 -11.88 -10.09
N ALA A 402 33.92 -13.13 -10.35
CA ALA A 402 35.11 -13.74 -9.74
C ALA A 402 36.44 -13.02 -10.05
N SER A 403 36.48 -12.15 -11.07
CA SER A 403 37.69 -11.45 -11.54
C SER A 403 37.71 -9.93 -11.31
N SER A 404 36.67 -9.35 -10.69
CA SER A 404 36.63 -7.91 -10.38
C SER A 404 35.97 -7.68 -9.03
N ASN A 405 36.53 -6.79 -8.22
CA ASN A 405 35.89 -6.29 -7.00
C ASN A 405 34.71 -5.35 -7.32
N ARG A 406 33.81 -5.73 -8.23
CA ARG A 406 32.63 -4.96 -8.66
C ARG A 406 31.42 -5.89 -8.68
N LEU A 407 30.27 -5.35 -8.30
CA LEU A 407 28.99 -6.08 -8.32
C LEU A 407 28.29 -5.83 -9.65
N ASN A 408 28.00 -6.89 -10.40
CA ASN A 408 27.19 -6.80 -11.61
C ASN A 408 25.72 -6.86 -11.23
N LEU A 409 24.99 -5.80 -11.55
CA LEU A 409 23.55 -5.70 -11.39
C LEU A 409 22.87 -5.94 -12.73
N LYS A 410 21.86 -6.80 -12.73
CA LYS A 410 21.02 -7.08 -13.90
C LYS A 410 19.55 -6.87 -13.54
N PHE A 411 18.87 -6.06 -14.33
CA PHE A 411 17.42 -5.88 -14.22
C PHE A 411 16.70 -7.19 -14.56
N GLU A 412 15.77 -7.61 -13.70
CA GLU A 412 14.98 -8.82 -13.89
C GLU A 412 13.61 -8.68 -13.23
N PHE A 413 12.54 -8.85 -14.01
CA PHE A 413 11.19 -8.88 -13.45
C PHE A 413 10.99 -10.14 -12.59
N PRO A 414 10.26 -10.04 -11.47
CA PRO A 414 10.04 -11.16 -10.56
C PRO A 414 9.04 -12.20 -11.10
N SER A 415 8.16 -11.84 -12.03
CA SER A 415 7.24 -12.79 -12.66
C SER A 415 6.79 -12.28 -14.03
N GLU A 416 6.24 -13.18 -14.85
CA GLU A 416 5.64 -12.82 -16.14
C GLU A 416 4.42 -11.90 -15.95
N HIS A 417 3.60 -12.16 -14.91
CA HIS A 417 2.45 -11.33 -14.57
C HIS A 417 2.89 -9.91 -14.18
N TYR A 418 3.90 -9.78 -13.33
CA TYR A 418 4.47 -8.48 -12.98
C TYR A 418 5.04 -7.75 -14.21
N ALA A 419 5.75 -8.48 -15.09
CA ALA A 419 6.30 -7.90 -16.32
C ALA A 419 5.21 -7.35 -17.27
N PHE A 420 4.05 -8.01 -17.32
CA PHE A 420 2.89 -7.56 -18.08
C PHE A 420 2.32 -6.25 -17.50
N GLU A 421 2.11 -6.21 -16.18
CA GLU A 421 1.50 -5.06 -15.47
C GLU A 421 2.40 -3.83 -15.39
N ASP A 422 3.73 -4.02 -15.35
CA ASP A 422 4.71 -2.96 -15.12
C ASP A 422 5.73 -2.85 -16.26
N GLN A 423 5.34 -3.13 -17.52
CA GLN A 423 6.25 -3.06 -18.68
C GLN A 423 6.95 -1.69 -18.82
N LYS A 424 6.26 -0.58 -18.48
CA LYS A 424 6.82 0.78 -18.51
C LYS A 424 8.09 0.93 -17.66
N TYR A 425 8.31 0.06 -16.67
CA TYR A 425 9.51 0.06 -15.82
C TYR A 425 10.80 0.00 -16.67
N GLN A 426 10.77 -0.74 -17.78
CA GLN A 426 11.91 -0.87 -18.70
C GLN A 426 12.33 0.44 -19.39
N SER A 427 11.43 1.44 -19.45
CA SER A 427 11.70 2.72 -20.13
C SER A 427 12.65 3.63 -19.36
N TYR A 428 12.84 3.41 -18.05
CA TYR A 428 13.64 4.27 -17.18
C TYR A 428 14.63 3.51 -16.30
N THR A 429 14.79 2.20 -16.50
CA THR A 429 15.80 1.40 -15.80
C THR A 429 16.88 0.86 -16.71
N LEU A 430 18.08 0.72 -16.15
CA LEU A 430 19.22 0.16 -16.86
C LEU A 430 19.14 -1.36 -16.90
N ASN A 431 19.32 -1.96 -18.08
CA ASN A 431 19.32 -3.42 -18.20
C ASN A 431 20.43 -4.08 -17.38
N LYS A 432 21.63 -3.47 -17.36
CA LYS A 432 22.80 -3.92 -16.62
C LYS A 432 23.67 -2.74 -16.20
N LEU A 433 24.32 -2.86 -15.05
CA LEU A 433 25.38 -1.94 -14.63
C LEU A 433 26.34 -2.62 -13.65
N ASP A 434 27.55 -2.08 -13.52
CA ASP A 434 28.52 -2.52 -12.52
C ASP A 434 28.70 -1.44 -11.46
N ILE A 435 28.44 -1.76 -10.18
CA ILE A 435 28.66 -0.84 -9.05
C ILE A 435 29.87 -1.26 -8.21
N SER A 436 30.51 -0.28 -7.59
CA SER A 436 31.63 -0.53 -6.67
C SER A 436 31.12 -1.06 -5.32
N PRO A 437 31.79 -2.00 -4.65
CA PRO A 437 31.41 -2.49 -3.33
C PRO A 437 31.38 -1.38 -2.27
N GLU A 438 32.19 -0.34 -2.45
CA GLU A 438 32.21 0.85 -1.59
C GLU A 438 30.86 1.58 -1.58
N VAL A 439 30.09 1.51 -2.67
CA VAL A 439 28.73 2.06 -2.71
C VAL A 439 27.84 1.33 -1.71
N LEU A 440 27.89 -0.01 -1.68
CA LEU A 440 27.07 -0.80 -0.76
C LEU A 440 27.53 -0.65 0.70
N SER A 441 28.85 -0.56 0.95
CA SER A 441 29.34 -0.27 2.30
C SER A 441 29.02 1.16 2.75
N SER A 442 28.90 2.12 1.82
CA SER A 442 28.47 3.49 2.11
C SER A 442 26.99 3.57 2.54
N LEU A 443 26.12 2.73 1.95
CA LEU A 443 24.70 2.64 2.37
C LEU A 443 24.59 2.23 3.84
N ASN A 444 25.40 1.27 4.28
CA ASN A 444 25.42 0.77 5.66
C ASN A 444 26.03 1.77 6.66
N SER A 445 26.94 2.62 6.22
CA SER A 445 27.62 3.62 7.06
C SER A 445 26.93 4.99 7.08
N GLY A 446 25.88 5.19 6.28
CA GLY A 446 25.14 6.45 6.20
C GLY A 446 25.94 7.60 5.59
N MET A 447 27.07 7.32 4.93
CA MET A 447 27.89 8.33 4.26
C MET A 447 27.23 8.75 2.95
N ARG A 448 26.91 10.05 2.83
CA ARG A 448 26.46 10.64 1.55
C ARG A 448 27.67 10.80 0.63
N ILE A 449 27.83 9.87 -0.30
CA ILE A 449 28.74 10.02 -1.44
C ILE A 449 27.95 10.74 -2.54
N ASN A 450 28.56 11.73 -3.21
CA ASN A 450 27.92 12.45 -4.33
C ASN A 450 27.42 11.50 -5.43
N ASP A 451 28.06 10.33 -5.60
CA ASP A 451 27.70 9.29 -6.55
C ASP A 451 26.34 8.60 -6.25
N LEU A 452 25.80 8.72 -5.04
CA LEU A 452 24.51 8.11 -4.68
C LEU A 452 23.35 8.77 -5.43
N GLN A 453 23.43 10.08 -5.70
CA GLN A 453 22.36 10.80 -6.38
C GLN A 453 22.18 10.35 -7.82
N ASP A 454 23.28 10.11 -8.54
CA ASP A 454 23.26 9.55 -9.90
C ASP A 454 22.63 8.14 -9.93
N LEU A 455 22.91 7.33 -8.90
CA LEU A 455 22.31 6.00 -8.77
C LEU A 455 20.81 6.04 -8.40
N VAL A 456 20.38 7.04 -7.62
CA VAL A 456 18.95 7.30 -7.39
C VAL A 456 18.29 7.71 -8.69
N GLU A 457 18.83 8.68 -9.43
CA GLU A 457 18.29 9.12 -10.72
C GLU A 457 18.13 7.97 -11.74
N LYS A 458 19.03 6.98 -11.69
CA LYS A 458 19.00 5.76 -12.53
C LYS A 458 18.14 4.62 -11.95
N PHE A 459 17.39 4.87 -10.86
CA PHE A 459 16.56 3.90 -10.15
C PHE A 459 17.33 2.66 -9.64
N VAL A 460 18.66 2.76 -9.51
CA VAL A 460 19.52 1.72 -8.94
C VAL A 460 19.38 1.70 -7.43
N LEU A 461 19.27 2.89 -6.84
CA LEU A 461 18.97 3.09 -5.43
C LEU A 461 17.55 3.66 -5.28
N ILE A 462 16.84 3.18 -4.27
CA ILE A 462 15.51 3.67 -3.89
C ILE A 462 15.47 3.87 -2.37
N GLY A 463 14.71 4.87 -1.94
CA GLY A 463 14.44 5.15 -0.54
C GLY A 463 13.24 4.34 -0.05
N VAL A 464 13.39 3.68 1.09
CA VAL A 464 12.38 2.81 1.70
C VAL A 464 12.31 2.99 3.22
N PRO A 465 11.28 2.48 3.91
CA PRO A 465 11.29 2.36 5.37
C PRO A 465 12.48 1.55 5.89
N LYS A 466 12.98 1.92 7.07
CA LYS A 466 14.14 1.25 7.70
C LYS A 466 13.96 -0.26 7.89
N LYS A 467 12.73 -0.73 8.13
CA LYS A 467 12.40 -2.14 8.32
C LYS A 467 11.78 -2.78 7.07
N PHE A 468 12.01 -2.20 5.89
CA PHE A 468 11.41 -2.73 4.66
C PHE A 468 12.03 -4.06 4.23
N ILE A 469 13.38 -4.11 4.15
CA ILE A 469 14.16 -5.32 3.82
C ILE A 469 14.91 -5.85 5.05
N PRO A 470 15.31 -7.13 5.08
CA PRO A 470 16.16 -7.68 6.13
C PRO A 470 17.50 -6.93 6.20
N THR A 471 17.97 -6.67 7.41
CA THR A 471 19.27 -6.01 7.68
C THR A 471 20.43 -6.98 7.70
#